data_AF-A0A7X7QSX7-F1
#
_entry.id   AF-A0A7X7QSX7-F1
#
_cell.length_a   1.000
_cell.length_b   1.000
_cell.length_c   1.000
_cell.angle_alpha   90.00
_cell.angle_beta   90.00
_cell.angle_gamma   90.00
#
_symmetry.space_group_name_H-M   'P 1'
#
loop_
_entity.id
_entity.type
_entity.pdbx_description
1 polymer ?
#
loop_
_entity_poly.entity_id
_entity_poly.type
_entity_poly.pdbx_seq_one_letter_code
_entity_poly.pdbx_strand_id
1 'polypeptide(L)' 'MASQRGGMKRILLVQTGFLGDVVLSTPVIAAVHQRHPGCELWMLVTPQAKGLLGADPLVAG' A
#
# COMPACT_ATOMS: atom_id res chain seq x y z
N MET A 1 -20.02 -3.47 -12.62
CA MET A 1 -19.78 -3.05 -11.21
C MET A 1 -19.27 -4.27 -10.46
N ALA A 2 -18.00 -4.26 -10.05
CA ALA A 2 -17.33 -5.45 -9.53
C ALA A 2 -18.01 -5.97 -8.25
N SER A 3 -18.29 -7.27 -8.28
CA SER A 3 -18.85 -8.07 -7.18
C SER A 3 -18.09 -7.84 -5.88
N GLN A 4 -18.72 -7.21 -4.89
CA GLN A 4 -18.23 -7.24 -3.51
C GLN A 4 -18.59 -8.60 -2.91
N ARG A 5 -17.75 -9.60 -3.16
CA ARG A 5 -17.72 -10.78 -2.28
C ARG A 5 -17.26 -10.28 -0.91
N GLY A 6 -17.99 -10.62 0.15
CA GLY A 6 -17.67 -10.26 1.54
C GLY A 6 -16.41 -10.94 2.10
N GLY A 7 -15.30 -10.88 1.34
CA GLY A 7 -13.98 -11.37 1.71
C GLY A 7 -12.98 -10.22 1.82
N MET A 8 -11.85 -10.51 2.46
CA MET A 8 -10.71 -9.60 2.67
C MET A 8 -10.42 -8.76 1.41
N LYS A 9 -10.40 -7.43 1.57
CA LYS A 9 -10.13 -6.52 0.45
C LYS A 9 -8.64 -6.56 0.11
N ARG A 10 -8.32 -6.87 -1.14
CA ARG A 10 -6.95 -6.82 -1.67
C ARG A 10 -6.76 -5.50 -2.41
N ILE A 11 -5.77 -4.72 -1.98
CA ILE A 11 -5.51 -3.37 -2.47
C ILE A 11 -4.05 -3.29 -2.93
N LEU A 12 -3.84 -2.68 -4.09
CA LEU A 12 -2.52 -2.35 -4.60
C LEU A 12 -2.38 -0.83 -4.66
N LEU A 13 -1.43 -0.28 -3.90
CA LEU A 13 -1.03 1.11 -3.99
C LEU A 13 0.13 1.23 -4.98
N VAL A 14 -0.02 2.06 -6.02
CA VAL A 14 1.03 2.25 -7.03
C VAL A 14 1.66 3.61 -6.84
N GLN A 15 2.95 3.63 -6.50
CA GLN A 15 3.73 4.85 -6.39
C GLN A 15 5.09 4.65 -7.05
N THR A 16 5.18 5.01 -8.33
CA THR A 16 6.39 4.88 -9.15
C THR A 16 7.13 6.20 -9.32
N GLY A 17 6.82 7.21 -8.49
CA GLY A 17 7.53 8.48 -8.45
C GLY A 17 8.97 8.35 -7.92
N PHE A 18 9.57 9.50 -7.65
CA PHE A 18 10.90 9.54 -7.02
C PHE A 18 10.80 9.13 -5.54
N LEU A 19 11.95 8.89 -4.91
CA LEU A 19 11.99 8.47 -3.50
C LEU A 19 11.20 9.41 -2.57
N GLY A 20 11.24 10.72 -2.82
CA GLY A 20 10.48 11.71 -2.06
C GLY A 20 8.97 11.49 -2.13
N ASP A 21 8.44 11.13 -3.31
CA ASP A 21 7.01 10.85 -3.49
C ASP A 21 6.58 9.59 -2.72
N VAL A 22 7.46 8.59 -2.64
CA VAL A 22 7.22 7.37 -1.86
C VAL A 22 7.17 7.70 -0.36
N VAL A 23 8.13 8.48 0.14
CA VAL A 23 8.14 8.95 1.55
C VAL A 23 6.83 9.70 1.88
N LEU A 24 6.44 10.65 1.04
CA LEU A 24 5.22 11.45 1.23
C LEU A 24 3.94 10.62 1.13
N SER A 25 3.98 9.45 0.49
CA SER A 25 2.84 8.53 0.38
C SER A 25 2.73 7.53 1.53
N THR A 26 3.74 7.39 2.39
CA THR A 26 3.68 6.43 3.53
C THR A 26 2.48 6.63 4.47
N PRO A 27 1.99 7.86 4.78
CA PRO A 27 0.79 8.02 5.59
C PRO A 27 -0.49 7.43 4.97
N VAL A 28 -0.49 7.25 3.64
CA VAL A 28 -1.61 6.63 2.91
C VAL A 28 -1.76 5.17 3.32
N ILE A 29 -0.66 4.46 3.63
CA ILE A 29 -0.69 3.06 4.07
C ILE A 29 -1.58 2.91 5.31
N ALA A 30 -1.34 3.74 6.34
CA ALA A 30 -2.16 3.75 7.56
C ALA A 30 -3.62 4.17 7.29
N ALA A 31 -3.82 5.18 6.43
CA ALA A 31 -5.16 5.65 6.09
C ALA A 31 -6.00 4.57 5.35
N VAL A 32 -5.35 3.76 4.49
CA VAL A 32 -6.00 2.64 3.79
C VAL A 32 -6.48 1.59 4.78
N HIS A 33 -5.64 1.18 5.74
CA HIS A 33 -6.03 0.22 6.79
C HIS A 33 -7.13 0.75 7.70
N GLN A 34 -7.13 2.04 8.02
CA GLN A 34 -8.22 2.68 8.78
C GLN A 34 -9.55 2.65 8.00
N ARG A 35 -9.52 2.88 6.69
CA ARG A 35 -10.71 2.90 5.84
C ARG A 35 -11.18 1.52 5.39
N HIS A 36 -10.28 0.56 5.33
CA HIS A 36 -10.53 -0.82 4.95
C HIS A 36 -9.92 -1.78 5.98
N PRO A 37 -10.53 -1.88 7.18
CA PRO A 37 -10.05 -2.80 8.20
C PRO A 37 -9.96 -4.24 7.68
N GLY A 38 -8.84 -4.91 7.96
CA GLY A 38 -8.58 -6.26 7.45
C GLY A 38 -8.31 -6.32 5.94
N CYS A 39 -7.87 -5.22 5.31
CA CYS A 39 -7.36 -5.32 3.95
C CYS A 39 -5.96 -5.92 3.91
N GLU A 40 -5.65 -6.59 2.81
CA GLU A 40 -4.29 -6.91 2.41
C GLU A 40 -3.81 -5.83 1.44
N LEU A 41 -2.75 -5.12 1.82
CA LEU A 41 -2.22 -4.00 1.06
C LEU A 41 -0.82 -4.33 0.51
N TRP A 42 -0.67 -4.20 -0.80
CA TRP A 42 0.60 -4.31 -1.51
C TRP A 42 1.00 -2.95 -2.07
N MET A 43 2.29 -2.71 -2.25
CA MET A 43 2.77 -1.45 -2.81
C MET A 43 3.75 -1.67 -3.96
N LEU A 44 3.37 -1.18 -5.15
CA LEU A 44 4.24 -1.17 -6.32
C LEU A 44 5.08 0.11 -6.31
N VAL A 45 6.39 -0.05 -6.17
CA VAL A 45 7.37 1.04 -6.23
C VAL A 45 8.49 0.76 -7.21
N THR A 46 9.30 1.78 -7.49
CA THR A 46 10.56 1.62 -8.21
C THR A 46 11.56 0.78 -7.38
N PRO A 47 12.47 0.03 -8.02
CA PRO A 47 13.45 -0.80 -7.30
C PRO A 47 14.29 -0.03 -6.27
N GLN A 48 14.58 1.24 -6.54
CA GLN A 48 15.34 2.14 -5.67
C GLN A 48 14.59 2.45 -4.36
N ALA A 49 13.26 2.49 -4.41
CA ALA A 49 12.43 2.78 -3.25
C ALA A 49 12.01 1.53 -2.46
N LYS A 50 12.30 0.32 -2.95
CA LYS A 50 11.96 -0.95 -2.28
C LYS A 50 12.43 -1.00 -0.81
N GLY A 51 13.65 -0.52 -0.56
CA GLY A 51 14.24 -0.52 0.79
C GLY A 51 13.50 0.35 1.80
N LEU A 52 12.76 1.37 1.34
CA LEU A 52 12.01 2.28 2.21
C LEU A 52 10.80 1.60 2.85
N LEU A 53 10.16 0.68 2.13
CA LEU A 53 8.92 0.00 2.55
C LEU A 53 9.17 -1.32 3.28
N GLY A 54 10.38 -1.88 3.19
CA GLY A 54 10.69 -3.19 3.77
C GLY A 54 10.59 -3.26 5.31
N ALA A 55 10.48 -2.11 5.98
CA ALA A 55 10.30 -2.03 7.43
C ALA A 55 8.86 -1.70 7.86
N ASP A 56 7.96 -1.41 6.90
CA ASP A 56 6.58 -1.02 7.23
C ASP A 56 5.72 -2.28 7.50
N PRO A 57 5.22 -2.48 8.74
CA PRO A 57 4.48 -3.68 9.11
C PRO A 57 3.09 -3.76 8.46
N LEU A 58 2.62 -2.68 7.82
CA LEU A 58 1.30 -2.60 7.23
C LEU A 58 1.28 -2.90 5.72
N VAL A 59 2.44 -3.19 5.12
CA VAL A 59 2.57 -3.57 3.71
C VAL A 59 2.90 -5.08 3.64
N ALA A 60 2.14 -5.81 2.83
CA ALA A 60 2.33 -7.24 2.63
C ALA A 60 3.52 -7.55 1.71
N GLY A 61 3.81 -6.67 0.75
CA GLY A 61 4.91 -6.81 -0.22
C GLY A 61 5.03 -5.67 -1.21
#